data_AF-A0A850XHY9-F1
#
_entry.id   AF-A0A850XHY9-F1
#
_cell.length_a   1.000
_cell.length_b   1.000
_cell.length_c   1.000
_cell.angle_alpha   90.00
_cell.angle_beta   90.00
_cell.angle_gamma   90.00
#
_symmetry.space_group_name_H-M   'P 1'
#
loop_
_entity.id
_entity.type
_entity.pdbx_description
1 polymer ?
#
loop_
_entity_poly.entity_id
_entity_poly.type
_entity_poly.pdbx_seq_one_letter_code
_entity_poly.pdbx_strand_id
1 'polypeptide(L)'
;QAIMAQLPQEEKAKIAEQVEIFHQEKSKLDAEVAKWDDSGNDIIVLAKQMCMIMMEMTDFTRGKGPLKNTSDVINAAKKIAEAGSRMDKLARAVADQCPDSACKQDLLAYLQRIALYCHQLNICSKVKAEVQNLGGELIVSGV
;
A
#
# COMPACT_ATOMS: atom_id res chain seq x y z
N GLN A 1 12.56 4.75 -10.90
CA GLN A 1 11.93 3.75 -11.79
C GLN A 1 12.95 3.04 -12.68
N ALA A 2 13.74 3.73 -13.51
CA ALA A 2 14.73 3.10 -14.40
C ALA A 2 15.76 2.22 -13.65
N ILE A 3 16.20 2.67 -12.47
CA ILE A 3 17.11 1.91 -11.59
C ILE A 3 16.48 0.58 -11.15
N MET A 4 15.21 0.58 -10.74
CA MET A 4 14.51 -0.63 -10.29
C MET A 4 14.39 -1.67 -11.42
N ALA A 5 14.21 -1.21 -12.66
CA ALA A 5 14.18 -2.08 -13.84
C ALA A 5 15.55 -2.72 -14.15
N GLN A 6 16.64 -2.15 -13.65
CA GLN A 6 18.00 -2.62 -13.87
C GLN A 6 18.57 -3.46 -12.71
N LEU A 7 17.76 -3.74 -11.68
CA LEU A 7 18.18 -4.57 -10.55
C LEU A 7 18.71 -5.95 -10.99
N PRO A 8 19.64 -6.55 -10.23
CA PRO A 8 20.08 -7.92 -10.42
C PRO A 8 18.91 -8.91 -10.49
N GLN A 9 19.10 -10.01 -11.21
CA GLN A 9 18.02 -10.98 -11.43
C GLN A 9 17.53 -11.62 -10.13
N GLU A 10 18.43 -11.85 -9.17
CA GLU A 10 18.07 -12.38 -7.85
C GLU A 10 17.12 -11.44 -7.08
N GLU A 11 17.44 -10.14 -7.05
CA GLU A 11 16.60 -9.14 -6.39
C GLU A 11 15.25 -8.97 -7.09
N LYS A 12 15.23 -9.03 -8.42
CA LYS A 12 13.97 -9.05 -9.18
C LYS A 12 13.10 -10.26 -8.85
N ALA A 13 13.70 -11.42 -8.61
CA ALA A 13 12.97 -12.63 -8.23
C ALA A 13 12.35 -12.48 -6.83
N LYS A 14 13.10 -11.96 -5.85
CA LYS A 14 12.59 -11.66 -4.50
C LYS A 14 11.45 -10.63 -4.55
N ILE A 15 11.61 -9.55 -5.30
CA ILE A 15 10.55 -8.55 -5.51
C ILE A 15 9.31 -9.22 -6.13
N ALA A 16 9.47 -10.06 -7.15
CA ALA A 16 8.35 -10.73 -7.79
C ALA A 16 7.57 -11.64 -6.83
N GLU A 17 8.26 -12.37 -5.94
CA GLU A 17 7.62 -13.19 -4.91
C GLU A 17 6.79 -12.33 -3.93
N GLN A 18 7.35 -11.23 -3.43
CA GLN A 18 6.63 -10.32 -2.53
C GLN A 18 5.43 -9.65 -3.21
N VAL A 19 5.58 -9.32 -4.50
CA VAL A 19 4.49 -8.73 -5.30
C VAL A 19 3.36 -9.74 -5.52
N GLU A 20 3.66 -11.03 -5.67
CA GLU A 20 2.65 -12.08 -5.78
C GLU A 20 1.85 -12.23 -4.48
N ILE A 21 2.51 -12.22 -3.32
CA ILE A 21 1.84 -12.21 -2.01
C ILE A 21 0.91 -11.00 -1.90
N PHE A 22 1.38 -9.82 -2.32
CA PHE A 22 0.53 -8.62 -2.36
C PHE A 22 -0.68 -8.79 -3.29
N HIS A 23 -0.51 -9.40 -4.47
CA HIS A 23 -1.62 -9.64 -5.40
C HIS A 23 -2.68 -10.60 -4.84
N GLN A 24 -2.28 -11.59 -4.05
CA GLN A 24 -3.21 -12.49 -3.36
C GLN A 24 -4.08 -11.73 -2.35
N GLU A 25 -3.49 -10.86 -1.52
CA GLU A 25 -4.26 -10.02 -0.59
C GLU A 25 -5.15 -9.00 -1.32
N LYS A 26 -4.63 -8.39 -2.39
CA LYS A 26 -5.39 -7.48 -3.25
C LYS A 26 -6.62 -8.17 -3.86
N SER A 27 -6.50 -9.43 -4.27
CA SER A 27 -7.61 -10.20 -4.83
C SER A 27 -8.76 -10.42 -3.84
N LYS A 28 -8.45 -10.54 -2.53
CA LYS A 28 -9.49 -10.60 -1.49
C LYS A 28 -10.25 -9.28 -1.38
N LEU A 29 -9.54 -8.16 -1.47
CA LEU A 29 -10.16 -6.83 -1.48
C LEU A 29 -11.05 -6.65 -2.70
N ASP A 30 -10.58 -7.02 -3.90
CA ASP A 30 -11.38 -6.95 -5.13
C ASP A 30 -12.67 -7.75 -5.00
N ALA A 31 -12.58 -8.99 -4.49
CA ALA A 31 -13.73 -9.87 -4.32
C ALA A 31 -14.74 -9.32 -3.31
N GLU A 32 -14.29 -8.66 -2.24
CA GLU A 32 -15.17 -8.02 -1.27
C GLU A 32 -15.83 -6.77 -1.85
N VAL A 33 -15.02 -5.89 -2.45
CA VAL A 33 -15.49 -4.63 -3.01
C VAL A 33 -16.46 -4.82 -4.17
N ALA A 34 -16.31 -5.90 -4.96
CA ALA A 34 -17.21 -6.22 -6.07
C ALA A 34 -18.66 -6.54 -5.64
N LYS A 35 -18.89 -6.82 -4.34
CA LYS A 35 -20.22 -7.13 -3.81
C LYS A 35 -21.08 -5.88 -3.60
N TRP A 36 -20.47 -4.70 -3.63
CA TRP A 36 -21.09 -3.44 -3.22
C TRP A 36 -21.16 -2.44 -4.37
N ASP A 37 -22.31 -1.77 -4.52
CA ASP A 37 -22.36 -0.46 -5.19
C ASP A 37 -21.73 0.57 -4.25
N ASP A 38 -20.77 1.33 -4.75
CA ASP A 38 -20.03 2.33 -3.96
C ASP A 38 -20.74 3.69 -3.89
N SER A 39 -21.90 3.81 -4.57
CA SER A 39 -22.78 4.97 -4.47
C SER A 39 -23.25 5.20 -3.02
N GLY A 40 -22.70 6.24 -2.37
CA GLY A 40 -23.00 6.57 -0.98
C GLY A 40 -22.23 5.74 0.06
N ASN A 41 -21.25 4.92 -0.37
CA ASN A 41 -20.37 4.18 0.52
C ASN A 41 -18.91 4.62 0.34
N ASP A 42 -18.57 5.74 0.99
CA ASP A 42 -17.23 6.32 0.93
C ASP A 42 -16.15 5.39 1.50
N ILE A 43 -16.49 4.43 2.38
CA ILE A 43 -15.51 3.44 2.87
C ILE A 43 -15.03 2.57 1.71
N ILE A 44 -15.94 2.12 0.83
CA ILE A 44 -15.59 1.33 -0.36
C ILE A 44 -14.81 2.18 -1.36
N VAL A 45 -15.22 3.42 -1.60
CA VAL A 45 -14.50 4.35 -2.48
C VAL A 45 -13.06 4.57 -2.00
N LEU A 46 -12.87 4.84 -0.71
CA LEU A 46 -11.55 5.04 -0.11
C LEU A 46 -10.71 3.76 -0.18
N ALA A 47 -11.31 2.59 0.05
CA ALA A 47 -10.61 1.31 -0.07
C ALA A 47 -10.10 1.06 -1.51
N LYS A 48 -10.95 1.32 -2.53
CA LYS A 48 -10.55 1.28 -3.95
C LYS A 48 -9.41 2.25 -4.24
N GLN A 49 -9.51 3.48 -3.74
CA GLN A 49 -8.47 4.50 -3.93
C GLN A 49 -7.13 4.07 -3.31
N MET A 50 -7.14 3.60 -2.06
CA MET A 50 -5.93 3.11 -1.38
C MET A 50 -5.32 1.92 -2.14
N CYS A 51 -6.16 0.98 -2.61
CA CYS A 51 -5.72 -0.15 -3.42
C CYS A 51 -5.03 0.28 -4.71
N MET A 52 -5.62 1.26 -5.43
CA MET A 52 -5.04 1.77 -6.67
C MET A 52 -3.65 2.37 -6.43
N ILE A 53 -3.50 3.20 -5.40
CA ILE A 53 -2.21 3.83 -5.09
C ILE A 53 -1.18 2.78 -4.65
N MET A 54 -1.58 1.78 -3.86
CA MET A 54 -0.68 0.68 -3.48
C MET A 54 -0.20 -0.13 -4.70
N MET A 55 -1.08 -0.36 -5.68
CA MET A 55 -0.69 -1.00 -6.95
C MET A 55 0.38 -0.19 -7.70
N GLU A 56 0.25 1.13 -7.77
CA GLU A 56 1.25 2.01 -8.40
C GLU A 56 2.60 1.97 -7.66
N MET A 57 2.57 1.90 -6.32
CA MET A 57 3.77 1.76 -5.50
C MET A 57 4.45 0.39 -5.69
N THR A 58 3.67 -0.68 -5.76
CA THR A 58 4.17 -2.03 -6.05
C THR A 58 4.69 -2.16 -7.49
N ASP A 59 4.08 -1.45 -8.45
CA ASP A 59 4.60 -1.36 -9.82
C ASP A 59 5.96 -0.67 -9.87
N PHE A 60 6.15 0.37 -9.06
CA PHE A 60 7.42 1.10 -9.00
C PHE A 60 8.59 0.19 -8.62
N THR A 61 8.39 -0.76 -7.70
CA THR A 61 9.46 -1.72 -7.29
C THR A 61 9.89 -2.63 -8.43
N ARG A 62 8.99 -2.88 -9.40
CA ARG A 62 9.26 -3.63 -10.63
C ARG A 62 9.77 -2.76 -11.78
N GLY A 63 9.98 -1.46 -11.54
CA GLY A 63 10.34 -0.50 -12.58
C GLY A 63 9.20 -0.16 -13.55
N LYS A 64 7.94 -0.39 -13.17
CA LYS A 64 6.72 -0.15 -13.97
C LYS A 64 5.85 0.95 -13.35
N GLY A 65 4.78 1.31 -14.05
CA GLY A 65 3.75 2.22 -13.52
C GLY A 65 4.02 3.72 -13.69
N PRO A 66 3.16 4.57 -13.09
CA PRO A 66 3.20 6.01 -13.28
C PRO A 66 4.27 6.71 -12.44
N LEU A 67 4.65 6.15 -11.29
CA LEU A 67 5.63 6.74 -10.37
C LEU A 67 7.04 6.69 -10.97
N LYS A 68 7.76 7.82 -11.02
CA LYS A 68 9.05 7.93 -11.71
C LYS A 68 10.23 7.95 -10.75
N ASN A 69 10.07 8.66 -9.64
CA ASN A 69 11.12 8.90 -8.66
C ASN A 69 10.65 8.59 -7.23
N THR A 70 11.58 8.57 -6.28
CA THR A 70 11.27 8.30 -4.86
C THR A 70 10.34 9.35 -4.25
N SER A 71 10.37 10.60 -4.71
CA SER A 71 9.43 11.63 -4.24
C SER A 71 7.99 11.28 -4.58
N ASP A 72 7.74 10.72 -5.77
CA ASP A 72 6.41 10.25 -6.18
C ASP A 72 5.91 9.13 -5.25
N VAL A 73 6.79 8.18 -4.89
CA VAL A 73 6.48 7.09 -3.94
C VAL A 73 6.15 7.62 -2.55
N ILE A 74 6.91 8.61 -2.07
CA ILE A 74 6.65 9.27 -0.78
C ILE A 74 5.30 9.97 -0.81
N ASN A 75 4.97 10.65 -1.90
CA ASN A 75 3.69 11.33 -2.06
C ASN A 75 2.51 10.34 -2.17
N ALA A 76 2.72 9.20 -2.84
CA ALA A 76 1.75 8.10 -2.89
C ALA A 76 1.45 7.56 -1.47
N ALA A 77 2.48 7.32 -0.66
CA ALA A 77 2.31 6.88 0.73
C ALA A 77 1.55 7.89 1.60
N LYS A 78 1.81 9.20 1.42
CA LYS A 78 1.04 10.25 2.10
C LYS A 78 -0.43 10.24 1.71
N LYS A 79 -0.74 10.10 0.40
CA LYS A 79 -2.12 10.00 -0.09
C LYS A 79 -2.85 8.79 0.50
N ILE A 80 -2.17 7.64 0.65
CA ILE A 80 -2.74 6.47 1.31
C ILE A 80 -3.06 6.78 2.77
N ALA A 81 -2.17 7.45 3.51
CA ALA A 81 -2.42 7.80 4.90
C ALA A 81 -3.56 8.81 5.06
N GLU A 82 -3.69 9.78 4.15
CA GLU A 82 -4.83 10.71 4.13
C GLU A 82 -6.15 9.97 3.88
N ALA A 83 -6.19 9.05 2.91
CA ALA A 83 -7.36 8.22 2.63
C ALA A 83 -7.69 7.30 3.83
N GLY A 84 -6.68 6.67 4.44
CA GLY A 84 -6.83 5.84 5.63
C GLY A 84 -7.37 6.64 6.83
N SER A 85 -6.95 7.89 7.00
CA SER A 85 -7.48 8.77 8.05
C SER A 85 -8.95 9.14 7.82
N ARG A 86 -9.37 9.34 6.56
CA ARG A 86 -10.79 9.57 6.23
C ARG A 86 -11.62 8.30 6.46
N MET A 87 -11.09 7.14 6.08
CA MET A 87 -11.73 5.84 6.30
C MET A 87 -11.93 5.57 7.80
N ASP A 88 -10.91 5.85 8.62
CA ASP A 88 -10.98 5.70 10.08
C ASP A 88 -12.12 6.53 10.69
N LYS A 89 -12.29 7.78 10.26
CA LYS A 89 -13.40 8.64 10.74
C LYS A 89 -14.78 8.04 10.42
N LEU A 90 -14.97 7.59 9.18
CA LEU A 90 -16.23 7.00 8.74
C LEU A 90 -16.51 5.68 9.47
N ALA A 91 -15.52 4.80 9.55
CA ALA A 91 -15.65 3.51 10.21
C ALA A 91 -15.83 3.64 11.73
N ARG A 92 -15.27 4.66 12.39
CA ARG A 92 -15.58 4.97 13.80
C ARG A 92 -17.03 5.38 13.99
N ALA A 93 -17.58 6.20 13.09
CA ALA A 93 -19.00 6.56 13.14
C ALA A 93 -19.91 5.33 12.97
N VAL A 94 -19.50 4.34 12.16
CA VAL A 94 -20.17 3.03 12.07
C VAL A 94 -20.02 2.23 13.37
N ALA A 95 -18.82 2.17 13.93
CA ALA A 95 -18.54 1.49 15.19
C ALA A 95 -19.36 2.07 16.36
N ASP A 96 -19.61 3.38 16.37
CA ASP A 96 -20.42 4.03 17.40
C ASP A 96 -21.92 3.75 17.28
N GLN A 97 -22.38 3.39 16.09
CA GLN A 97 -23.75 2.93 15.86
C GLN A 97 -23.91 1.42 16.06
N CYS A 98 -22.82 0.67 16.25
CA CYS A 98 -22.87 -0.77 16.41
C CYS A 98 -23.36 -1.15 17.83
N PRO A 99 -24.51 -1.85 17.95
CA PRO A 99 -25.03 -2.27 19.25
C PRO A 99 -24.29 -3.50 19.82
N ASP A 100 -23.64 -4.28 18.95
CA ASP A 100 -22.83 -5.43 19.33
C ASP A 100 -21.44 -4.97 19.77
N SER A 101 -21.15 -5.14 21.05
CA SER A 101 -19.88 -4.72 21.64
C SER A 101 -18.68 -5.48 21.10
N ALA A 102 -18.82 -6.78 20.78
CA ALA A 102 -17.74 -7.57 20.22
C ALA A 102 -17.43 -7.11 18.80
N CYS A 103 -18.45 -6.95 17.96
CA CYS A 103 -18.30 -6.43 16.60
C CYS A 103 -17.68 -5.02 16.59
N LYS A 104 -18.09 -4.16 17.53
CA LYS A 104 -17.52 -2.82 17.70
C LYS A 104 -16.02 -2.90 18.01
N GLN A 105 -15.60 -3.75 18.95
CA GLN A 105 -14.19 -3.88 19.32
C GLN A 105 -13.33 -4.39 18.17
N ASP A 106 -13.83 -5.38 17.41
CA ASP A 106 -13.11 -5.92 16.26
C ASP A 106 -12.86 -4.83 15.21
N LEU A 107 -13.89 -4.03 14.88
CA LEU A 107 -13.75 -2.92 13.95
C LEU A 107 -12.71 -1.90 14.43
N LEU A 108 -12.77 -1.49 15.71
CA LEU A 108 -11.80 -0.54 16.27
C LEU A 108 -10.37 -1.08 16.26
N ALA A 109 -10.18 -2.38 16.50
CA ALA A 109 -8.87 -3.02 16.42
C ALA A 109 -8.31 -3.01 14.99
N TYR A 110 -9.15 -3.28 13.98
CA TYR A 110 -8.74 -3.17 12.58
C TYR A 110 -8.38 -1.73 12.18
N LEU A 111 -9.10 -0.72 12.69
CA LEU A 111 -8.77 0.68 12.44
C LEU A 111 -7.40 1.09 13.00
N GLN A 112 -7.04 0.61 14.18
CA GLN A 112 -5.70 0.82 14.74
C GLN A 112 -4.61 0.19 13.86
N ARG A 113 -4.88 -1.00 13.32
CA ARG A 113 -3.95 -1.66 12.37
C ARG A 113 -3.80 -0.87 11.07
N ILE A 114 -4.89 -0.31 10.52
CA ILE A 114 -4.81 0.56 9.34
C ILE A 114 -3.93 1.78 9.63
N ALA A 115 -4.12 2.43 10.79
CA ALA A 115 -3.29 3.58 11.17
C ALA A 115 -1.80 3.21 11.30
N LEU A 116 -1.50 2.07 11.93
CA LEU A 116 -0.15 1.54 12.06
C LEU A 116 0.49 1.26 10.68
N TYR A 117 -0.20 0.54 9.80
CA TYR A 117 0.35 0.18 8.50
C TYR A 117 0.49 1.39 7.56
N CYS A 118 -0.43 2.37 7.63
CA CYS A 118 -0.26 3.64 6.92
C CYS A 118 0.99 4.41 7.39
N HIS A 119 1.28 4.38 8.70
CA HIS A 119 2.49 4.98 9.25
C HIS A 119 3.75 4.24 8.79
N GLN A 120 3.76 2.90 8.88
CA GLN A 120 4.87 2.08 8.41
C GLN A 120 5.14 2.28 6.91
N LEU A 121 4.10 2.32 6.08
CA LEU A 121 4.23 2.57 4.65
C LEU A 121 4.88 3.93 4.36
N ASN A 122 4.53 4.96 5.13
CA ASN A 122 5.18 6.28 5.02
C ASN A 122 6.67 6.23 5.38
N ILE A 123 7.07 5.43 6.38
CA ILE A 123 8.48 5.24 6.73
C ILE A 123 9.19 4.49 5.59
N CYS A 124 8.64 3.34 5.16
CA CYS A 124 9.19 2.50 4.11
C CYS A 124 9.34 3.26 2.78
N SER A 125 8.40 4.16 2.44
CA SER A 125 8.47 4.98 1.22
C SER A 125 9.69 5.91 1.15
N LYS A 126 10.30 6.23 2.30
CA LYS A 126 11.47 7.11 2.41
C LYS A 126 12.79 6.36 2.46
N VAL A 127 12.76 5.03 2.63
CA VAL A 127 13.97 4.21 2.64
C VAL A 127 14.56 4.27 1.24
N LYS A 128 15.73 4.93 1.14
CA LYS A 128 16.47 4.99 -0.12
C LYS A 128 17.23 3.68 -0.26
N ALA A 129 17.02 2.98 -1.36
CA ALA A 129 17.98 1.97 -1.79
C ALA A 129 19.29 2.70 -2.14
N GLU A 130 20.39 2.33 -1.49
CA GLU A 130 21.71 2.83 -1.86
C GLU A 130 22.21 2.03 -3.06
N VAL A 131 22.33 2.69 -4.21
CA VAL A 131 22.97 2.10 -5.38
C VAL A 131 24.46 2.38 -5.26
N GLN A 132 25.24 1.37 -4.92
CA GLN A 132 26.70 1.41 -4.88
C GLN A 132 27.27 0.80 -6.16
N ASN A 133 28.11 1.54 -6.88
CA ASN A 133 28.84 1.00 -8.03
C ASN A 133 30.18 0.44 -7.52
N LEU A 134 30.24 -0.88 -7.36
CA LEU A 134 31.48 -1.59 -7.00
C LEU A 134 32.01 -2.28 -8.25
N GLY A 135 33.10 -1.75 -8.81
CA GLY A 135 33.84 -2.41 -9.89
C GLY A 135 33.14 -2.50 -11.24
N GLY A 136 32.15 -1.65 -11.53
CA GLY A 136 31.38 -1.69 -12.78
C GLY A 136 30.09 -2.49 -12.67
N GLU A 137 29.82 -3.09 -11.50
CA GLU A 137 28.57 -3.76 -11.18
C GLU A 137 27.70 -2.84 -10.30
N LEU A 138 26.46 -2.64 -10.73
CA LEU A 138 25.45 -1.87 -9.98
C LEU A 138 24.94 -2.75 -8.84
N ILE A 139 25.51 -2.57 -7.64
CA ILE A 139 25.03 -3.22 -6.43
C ILE A 139 23.99 -2.30 -5.79
N VAL A 140 22.77 -2.79 -5.60
CA VAL A 140 21.75 -2.07 -4.83
C VAL A 140 21.68 -2.68 -3.45
N SER A 141 22.15 -1.93 -2.46
CA SER A 141 22.05 -2.28 -1.05
C SER A 141 20.70 -1.80 -0.50
N GLY A 142 19.98 -2.70 0.16
CA GLY A 142 18.71 -2.39 0.85
C GLY A 142 17.43 -2.93 0.19
N VAL A 143 17.54 -3.96 -0.67
CA VAL A 143 16.42 -4.84 -1.05
C VAL A 143 16.63 -6.20 -0.39
#